data_AF-A0A925GFQ9-F1
#
_entry.id   AF-A0A925GFQ9-F1
#
_cell.length_a   1.000
_cell.length_b   1.000
_cell.length_c   1.000
_cell.angle_alpha   90.00
_cell.angle_beta   90.00
_cell.angle_gamma   90.00
#
_symmetry.space_group_name_H-M   'P 1'
#
loop_
_entity.id
_entity.type
_entity.pdbx_description
1 polymer ?
#
loop_
_entity_poly.entity_id
_entity_poly.type
_entity_poly.pdbx_seq_one_letter_code
_entity_poly.pdbx_strand_id
1 'polypeptide(L)'
;MKFKSLLFLISFTVFLSACSKNELLEPSIQSNELITNQPGKNTAETQAVSLSETFESGTKTAYAAANITLSSGSWNLNNALIGTTSSDPKVGAKSVRITSTGIVGMNFDVSNGVSTVTVKHAKYGADASSTWELWISSNGGSSYTKVGSTITTSATTLQTASFTVNTIGTARFQIRKITGGINRINIDDFVINDSGSGGTPSPGDGNHMLLGNPSNATFTILNTTNYLMEKTYFALSYHRDRGTPNWVSWYVGSSSLGSTPRQDDFRADATLPSGWYQVGSTSYSGSGFDRGHNCPSGDRTSSVAANSATFLMTNMIPQAPVNNQQTWANLENYTRTLVTAGNEVYVVMGSYGIGGTGSAGTFNTINNGNVTVPNKIWKVIVVIPNGTNDLSRISSGTRVIAINTPNINTTNSDWKIYRTSVDAIEAATGYDLLSNVSTTIQTTIEATVDNQ
;
A
#
# COMPACT_ATOMS: atom_id res chain seq x y z
N MET A 1 64.45 -10.37 47.02
CA MET A 1 63.53 -9.22 47.16
C MET A 1 62.13 -9.83 47.33
N LYS A 2 61.36 -9.71 48.42
CA LYS A 2 60.91 -8.53 49.20
C LYS A 2 60.30 -7.48 48.26
N PHE A 3 59.06 -7.00 48.34
CA PHE A 3 57.95 -7.10 49.32
C PHE A 3 56.59 -7.21 48.56
N LYS A 4 55.37 -7.33 49.15
CA LYS A 4 54.90 -7.32 50.55
C LYS A 4 53.64 -8.21 50.73
N SER A 5 53.15 -8.29 51.96
CA SER A 5 51.95 -8.97 52.48
C SER A 5 50.79 -7.99 52.71
N LEU A 6 49.52 -8.45 52.66
CA LEU A 6 48.60 -8.26 53.78
C LEU A 6 47.49 -9.34 53.85
N LEU A 7 47.28 -9.89 55.05
CA LEU A 7 46.16 -10.76 55.44
C LEU A 7 44.90 -9.93 55.74
N PHE A 8 43.71 -10.54 55.67
CA PHE A 8 42.89 -10.68 56.88
C PHE A 8 41.92 -11.88 56.80
N LEU A 9 41.76 -12.54 57.94
CA LEU A 9 40.85 -13.67 58.18
C LEU A 9 39.48 -13.12 58.64
N ILE A 10 38.41 -13.90 58.55
CA ILE A 10 37.45 -14.15 59.67
C ILE A 10 36.31 -15.06 59.20
N SER A 11 35.98 -16.03 60.06
CA SER A 11 34.84 -16.94 59.94
C SER A 11 33.62 -16.36 60.65
N PHE A 12 32.39 -16.66 60.20
CA PHE A 12 31.38 -17.16 61.14
C PHE A 12 30.25 -17.97 60.47
N THR A 13 29.57 -18.76 61.29
CA THR A 13 28.56 -19.77 60.90
C THR A 13 27.14 -19.35 61.29
N VAL A 14 26.16 -19.76 60.45
CA VAL A 14 24.81 -20.28 60.78
C VAL A 14 24.04 -19.69 61.97
N PHE A 15 22.80 -19.22 61.74
CA PHE A 15 21.60 -19.74 62.45
C PHE A 15 20.27 -19.43 61.71
N LEU A 16 19.29 -20.32 61.89
CA LEU A 16 17.93 -20.31 61.32
C LEU A 16 16.87 -19.95 62.37
N SER A 17 15.68 -19.50 61.92
CA SER A 17 14.35 -19.38 62.59
C SER A 17 13.82 -17.93 62.66
N ALA A 18 12.52 -17.62 62.68
CA ALA A 18 11.29 -18.31 62.22
C ALA A 18 10.08 -17.32 62.37
N CYS A 19 8.97 -17.57 61.65
CA CYS A 19 7.62 -16.99 61.88
C CYS A 19 7.45 -15.45 61.67
N SER A 20 6.26 -14.88 61.40
CA SER A 20 4.87 -15.40 61.30
C SER A 20 4.05 -14.66 60.21
N LYS A 21 2.92 -15.24 59.79
CA LYS A 21 1.83 -14.55 59.05
C LYS A 21 0.80 -14.00 60.05
N ASN A 22 0.04 -12.97 59.64
CA ASN A 22 -1.42 -12.88 59.79
C ASN A 22 -1.93 -11.72 58.88
N GLU A 23 -2.92 -11.92 58.00
CA GLU A 23 -4.39 -11.90 58.23
C GLU A 23 -4.96 -10.47 58.41
N LEU A 24 -6.11 -10.06 57.85
CA LEU A 24 -7.21 -10.71 57.11
C LEU A 24 -7.97 -9.62 56.29
N LEU A 25 -8.75 -10.03 55.27
CA LEU A 25 -10.19 -9.71 55.10
C LEU A 25 -10.72 -9.98 53.66
N GLU A 26 -11.51 -11.03 53.50
CA GLU A 26 -12.70 -11.05 52.63
C GLU A 26 -13.96 -11.09 53.54
N PRO A 27 -15.21 -10.91 53.06
CA PRO A 27 -15.95 -12.09 52.53
C PRO A 27 -17.06 -11.83 51.45
N SER A 28 -17.19 -12.75 50.48
CA SER A 28 -18.42 -13.38 49.88
C SER A 28 -19.72 -12.57 49.59
N ILE A 29 -20.51 -12.82 48.51
CA ILE A 29 -21.48 -13.95 48.40
C ILE A 29 -22.12 -14.13 46.98
N GLN A 30 -22.26 -15.40 46.55
CA GLN A 30 -23.30 -16.08 45.72
C GLN A 30 -23.72 -15.70 44.26
N SER A 31 -23.36 -16.62 43.35
CA SER A 31 -24.19 -17.50 42.45
C SER A 31 -25.29 -17.00 41.50
N ASN A 32 -25.24 -17.59 40.29
CA ASN A 32 -26.29 -17.86 39.28
C ASN A 32 -26.98 -16.68 38.58
N GLU A 33 -26.73 -16.56 37.27
CA GLU A 33 -27.75 -16.94 36.28
C GLU A 33 -27.13 -17.34 34.92
N LEU A 34 -27.77 -18.31 34.24
CA LEU A 34 -27.43 -18.72 32.87
C LEU A 34 -28.12 -17.77 31.89
N ILE A 35 -27.36 -16.90 31.22
CA ILE A 35 -27.84 -16.18 30.02
C ILE A 35 -26.95 -16.56 28.84
N THR A 36 -27.54 -17.29 27.91
CA THR A 36 -26.96 -17.62 26.61
C THR A 36 -26.78 -16.34 25.79
N ASN A 37 -25.55 -15.94 25.52
CA ASN A 37 -25.25 -14.94 24.51
C ASN A 37 -24.32 -15.54 23.45
N GLN A 38 -24.86 -15.69 22.24
CA GLN A 38 -24.03 -15.84 21.05
C GLN A 38 -23.10 -14.63 20.91
N PRO A 39 -21.86 -14.77 20.39
CA PRO A 39 -21.14 -13.65 19.84
C PRO A 39 -21.89 -13.21 18.58
N GLY A 40 -22.76 -12.20 18.73
CA GLY A 40 -23.39 -11.54 17.61
C GLY A 40 -22.34 -10.95 16.68
N LYS A 41 -22.61 -10.95 15.37
CA LYS A 41 -21.81 -10.23 14.40
C LYS A 41 -21.72 -8.75 14.81
N ASN A 42 -20.56 -8.31 15.28
CA ASN A 42 -20.16 -6.93 15.16
C ASN A 42 -19.75 -6.69 13.71
N THR A 43 -20.74 -6.52 12.83
CA THR A 43 -20.55 -5.94 11.50
C THR A 43 -20.14 -4.48 11.66
N ALA A 44 -18.85 -4.26 11.88
CA ALA A 44 -18.21 -3.01 11.47
C ALA A 44 -18.15 -3.04 9.94
N GLU A 45 -19.22 -2.57 9.29
CA GLU A 45 -19.19 -2.29 7.85
C GLU A 45 -18.20 -1.14 7.61
N THR A 46 -16.98 -1.49 7.22
CA THR A 46 -15.96 -0.52 6.85
C THR A 46 -16.32 0.06 5.47
N GLN A 47 -17.10 1.15 5.46
CA GLN A 47 -17.49 1.84 4.23
C GLN A 47 -16.26 2.26 3.41
N ALA A 48 -16.34 2.05 2.09
CA ALA A 48 -15.33 2.52 1.15
C ALA A 48 -15.28 4.06 1.13
N VAL A 49 -14.08 4.65 1.26
CA VAL A 49 -13.91 6.10 1.42
C VAL A 49 -13.85 6.82 0.07
N SER A 50 -15.00 6.93 -0.60
CA SER A 50 -15.23 8.04 -1.52
C SER A 50 -15.34 9.34 -0.71
N LEU A 51 -14.53 10.36 -1.00
CA LEU A 51 -14.71 11.66 -0.35
C LEU A 51 -15.90 12.38 -0.98
N SER A 52 -16.99 12.50 -0.23
CA SER A 52 -18.20 13.23 -0.62
C SER A 52 -18.34 14.49 0.21
N GLU A 53 -18.61 15.63 -0.44
CA GLU A 53 -19.02 16.88 0.20
C GLU A 53 -20.36 17.35 -0.38
N THR A 54 -21.37 17.39 0.49
CA THR A 54 -22.73 17.87 0.19
C THR A 54 -22.94 19.33 0.59
N PHE A 55 -21.95 19.96 1.22
CA PHE A 55 -21.97 21.35 1.69
C PHE A 55 -22.99 21.63 2.82
N GLU A 56 -23.72 20.61 3.29
CA GLU A 56 -24.80 20.71 4.27
C GLU A 56 -24.35 21.13 5.67
N SER A 57 -23.12 20.81 6.08
CA SER A 57 -22.61 21.20 7.40
C SER A 57 -22.20 22.69 7.47
N GLY A 58 -22.02 23.35 6.32
CA GLY A 58 -21.45 24.68 6.23
C GLY A 58 -22.44 25.81 6.47
N THR A 59 -21.93 27.01 6.78
CA THR A 59 -22.65 28.27 6.62
C THR A 59 -21.67 29.38 6.25
N LYS A 60 -21.97 30.09 5.17
CA LYS A 60 -21.24 31.28 4.70
C LYS A 60 -22.21 32.11 3.89
N THR A 61 -22.58 33.29 4.38
CA THR A 61 -23.64 34.14 3.77
C THR A 61 -23.11 35.26 2.88
N ALA A 62 -21.81 35.56 2.95
CA ALA A 62 -21.15 36.59 2.16
C ALA A 62 -20.26 35.98 1.05
N TYR A 63 -20.12 36.69 -0.07
CA TYR A 63 -19.28 36.25 -1.21
C TYR A 63 -17.77 36.44 -1.00
N ALA A 64 -17.34 37.32 -0.09
CA ALA A 64 -15.92 37.59 0.18
C ALA A 64 -15.13 36.32 0.52
N ALA A 65 -13.86 36.24 0.13
CA ALA A 65 -13.02 35.06 0.35
C ALA A 65 -12.91 34.69 1.83
N ALA A 66 -13.25 33.44 2.17
CA ALA A 66 -13.01 32.88 3.50
C ALA A 66 -12.82 31.36 3.44
N ASN A 67 -12.08 30.83 4.40
CA ASN A 67 -12.04 29.40 4.67
C ASN A 67 -13.21 29.02 5.59
N ILE A 68 -13.85 27.89 5.30
CA ILE A 68 -14.88 27.27 6.15
C ILE A 68 -14.57 25.80 6.35
N THR A 69 -14.92 25.27 7.53
CA THR A 69 -14.84 23.83 7.80
C THR A 69 -16.17 23.19 7.41
N LEU A 70 -16.10 22.21 6.52
CA LEU A 70 -17.21 21.38 6.06
C LEU A 70 -17.00 19.93 6.51
N SER A 71 -17.93 19.05 6.15
CA SER A 71 -17.93 17.64 6.54
C SER A 71 -16.69 16.87 6.05
N SER A 72 -16.23 17.18 4.84
CA SER A 72 -15.04 16.58 4.22
C SER A 72 -13.71 17.23 4.63
N GLY A 73 -13.72 18.42 5.24
CA GLY A 73 -12.52 19.16 5.63
C GLY A 73 -12.63 20.68 5.44
N SER A 74 -11.49 21.36 5.35
CA SER A 74 -11.43 22.82 5.18
C SER A 74 -11.48 23.23 3.71
N TRP A 75 -12.34 24.18 3.37
CA TRP A 75 -12.55 24.68 2.00
C TRP A 75 -12.44 26.20 1.93
N ASN A 76 -11.78 26.72 0.89
CA ASN A 76 -11.79 28.14 0.54
C ASN A 76 -12.95 28.43 -0.42
N LEU A 77 -13.81 29.39 -0.05
CA LEU A 77 -14.89 29.90 -0.91
C LEU A 77 -14.66 31.39 -1.20
N ASN A 78 -14.32 31.71 -2.45
CA ASN A 78 -14.06 33.07 -2.94
C ASN A 78 -15.00 33.43 -4.09
N ASN A 79 -15.71 34.56 -3.98
CA ASN A 79 -16.90 34.87 -4.77
C ASN A 79 -17.92 33.72 -4.78
N ALA A 80 -17.99 33.01 -3.65
CA ALA A 80 -18.88 31.88 -3.42
C ALA A 80 -19.46 31.93 -2.00
N LEU A 81 -20.69 31.43 -1.82
CA LEU A 81 -21.39 31.35 -0.53
C LEU A 81 -22.14 30.02 -0.41
N ILE A 82 -22.60 29.66 0.79
CA ILE A 82 -23.48 28.50 1.01
C ILE A 82 -24.93 28.99 0.85
N GLY A 83 -25.57 28.58 -0.25
CA GLY A 83 -26.91 29.01 -0.65
C GLY A 83 -28.01 28.21 0.02
N THR A 84 -29.03 28.89 0.54
CA THR A 84 -30.20 28.31 1.21
C THR A 84 -31.54 28.70 0.57
N THR A 85 -31.56 29.53 -0.48
CA THR A 85 -32.82 30.04 -1.07
C THR A 85 -33.50 28.99 -1.94
N SER A 86 -34.77 29.22 -2.28
CA SER A 86 -35.55 28.38 -3.21
C SER A 86 -35.07 28.44 -4.67
N SER A 87 -34.21 29.39 -5.01
CA SER A 87 -33.58 29.52 -6.33
C SER A 87 -32.21 28.84 -6.43
N ASP A 88 -31.70 28.26 -5.33
CA ASP A 88 -30.55 27.35 -5.35
C ASP A 88 -31.01 25.94 -5.74
N PRO A 89 -30.58 25.38 -6.89
CA PRO A 89 -30.65 23.95 -7.12
C PRO A 89 -29.73 23.23 -6.13
N LYS A 90 -30.25 22.17 -5.50
CA LYS A 90 -29.60 21.45 -4.39
C LYS A 90 -30.22 20.08 -4.11
N VAL A 91 -29.45 19.21 -3.48
CA VAL A 91 -29.86 17.92 -2.90
C VAL A 91 -29.78 18.04 -1.38
N GLY A 92 -30.90 18.41 -0.76
CA GLY A 92 -30.95 18.74 0.66
C GLY A 92 -31.41 20.17 0.90
N ALA A 93 -30.79 20.85 1.86
CA ALA A 93 -31.10 22.21 2.27
C ALA A 93 -30.11 23.26 1.71
N LYS A 94 -28.89 22.87 1.30
CA LYS A 94 -27.80 23.77 0.92
C LYS A 94 -27.11 23.35 -0.38
N SER A 95 -26.45 24.29 -1.04
CA SER A 95 -25.43 24.03 -2.08
C SER A 95 -24.49 25.24 -2.19
N VAL A 96 -23.33 25.13 -2.86
CA VAL A 96 -22.43 26.28 -3.03
C VAL A 96 -22.87 27.13 -4.21
N ARG A 97 -23.15 28.41 -3.97
CA ARG A 97 -23.49 29.37 -5.03
C ARG A 97 -22.28 30.24 -5.38
N ILE A 98 -21.83 30.17 -6.63
CA ILE A 98 -20.65 30.88 -7.15
C ILE A 98 -21.08 32.01 -8.10
N THR A 99 -20.47 33.19 -7.98
CA THR A 99 -20.63 34.34 -8.90
C THR A 99 -19.29 34.78 -9.49
N SER A 100 -19.30 35.73 -10.43
CA SER A 100 -18.12 36.30 -11.07
C SER A 100 -17.18 35.19 -11.61
N THR A 101 -15.88 35.28 -11.35
CA THR A 101 -14.86 34.24 -11.61
C THR A 101 -14.51 33.48 -10.32
N GLY A 102 -15.52 33.16 -9.51
CA GLY A 102 -15.34 32.57 -8.19
C GLY A 102 -14.70 31.18 -8.17
N ILE A 103 -14.09 30.86 -7.03
CA ILE A 103 -13.33 29.64 -6.76
C ILE A 103 -13.88 28.96 -5.52
N VAL A 104 -14.03 27.65 -5.60
CA VAL A 104 -14.32 26.75 -4.48
C VAL A 104 -13.20 25.72 -4.46
N GLY A 105 -12.40 25.66 -3.38
CA GLY A 105 -11.17 24.87 -3.35
C GLY A 105 -10.90 24.18 -2.03
N MET A 106 -10.31 22.99 -2.10
CA MET A 106 -9.87 22.23 -0.92
C MET A 106 -8.60 22.82 -0.31
N ASN A 107 -8.56 22.94 1.02
CA ASN A 107 -7.34 23.31 1.77
C ASN A 107 -6.54 22.09 2.27
N PHE A 108 -6.98 20.88 1.95
CA PHE A 108 -6.39 19.59 2.30
C PHE A 108 -6.20 18.72 1.05
N ASP A 109 -5.35 17.69 1.14
CA ASP A 109 -5.15 16.70 0.08
C ASP A 109 -5.90 15.40 0.40
N VAL A 110 -6.43 14.72 -0.62
CA VAL A 110 -6.66 13.26 -0.56
C VAL A 110 -5.34 12.56 -0.88
N SER A 111 -5.01 11.46 -0.20
CA SER A 111 -3.69 10.82 -0.26
C SER A 111 -3.57 9.62 -1.20
N ASN A 112 -4.70 9.02 -1.59
CA ASN A 112 -4.74 7.65 -2.09
C ASN A 112 -4.75 7.55 -3.63
N GLY A 113 -4.58 8.68 -4.33
CA GLY A 113 -4.88 8.79 -5.76
C GLY A 113 -6.37 9.02 -6.03
N VAL A 114 -6.68 9.43 -7.26
CA VAL A 114 -8.03 9.81 -7.70
C VAL A 114 -8.31 9.21 -9.08
N SER A 115 -9.37 8.41 -9.18
CA SER A 115 -9.85 7.85 -10.45
C SER A 115 -10.74 8.86 -11.19
N THR A 116 -11.81 9.30 -10.52
CA THR A 116 -12.81 10.21 -11.09
C THR A 116 -13.29 11.25 -10.06
N VAL A 117 -13.68 12.41 -10.56
CA VAL A 117 -14.41 13.43 -9.78
C VAL A 117 -15.75 13.66 -10.44
N THR A 118 -16.82 13.63 -9.66
CA THR A 118 -18.17 14.00 -10.12
C THR A 118 -18.68 15.19 -9.33
N VAL A 119 -19.42 16.06 -10.01
CA VAL A 119 -19.89 17.33 -9.46
C VAL A 119 -21.29 17.60 -9.99
N LYS A 120 -22.28 17.83 -9.12
CA LYS A 120 -23.59 18.32 -9.57
C LYS A 120 -23.54 19.83 -9.77
N HIS A 121 -24.12 20.31 -10.86
CA HIS A 121 -24.14 21.73 -11.21
C HIS A 121 -25.44 22.15 -11.89
N ALA A 122 -25.86 23.39 -11.65
CA ALA A 122 -27.00 24.03 -12.30
C ALA A 122 -26.89 25.56 -12.21
N LYS A 123 -27.66 26.29 -13.01
CA LYS A 123 -27.72 27.76 -12.90
C LYS A 123 -28.68 28.19 -11.79
N TYR A 124 -28.35 29.30 -11.14
CA TYR A 124 -29.21 29.89 -10.10
C TYR A 124 -30.47 30.49 -10.74
N GLY A 125 -31.64 29.88 -10.50
CA GLY A 125 -32.93 30.35 -11.01
C GLY A 125 -32.93 30.74 -12.51
N ALA A 126 -33.15 32.02 -12.78
CA ALA A 126 -33.25 32.56 -14.14
C ALA A 126 -31.93 33.13 -14.72
N ASP A 127 -30.82 33.08 -13.98
CA ASP A 127 -29.52 33.61 -14.42
C ASP A 127 -29.08 33.00 -15.77
N ALA A 128 -28.24 33.72 -16.52
CA ALA A 128 -27.74 33.25 -17.82
C ALA A 128 -26.64 32.17 -17.66
N SER A 129 -26.47 31.36 -18.71
CA SER A 129 -25.48 30.28 -18.75
C SER A 129 -24.08 30.77 -18.41
N SER A 130 -23.33 29.94 -17.68
CA SER A 130 -21.94 30.21 -17.28
C SER A 130 -21.10 28.96 -17.47
N THR A 131 -19.81 29.12 -17.75
CA THR A 131 -18.87 27.99 -17.82
C THR A 131 -17.96 27.90 -16.59
N TRP A 132 -17.50 26.69 -16.28
CA TRP A 132 -16.58 26.40 -15.19
C TRP A 132 -15.63 25.25 -15.54
N GLU A 133 -14.57 25.09 -14.75
CA GLU A 133 -13.52 24.09 -14.94
C GLU A 133 -13.13 23.43 -13.62
N LEU A 134 -12.78 22.15 -13.67
CA LEU A 134 -12.11 21.44 -12.59
C LEU A 134 -10.59 21.60 -12.73
N TRP A 135 -9.91 21.85 -11.63
CA TRP A 135 -8.46 22.01 -11.55
C TRP A 135 -7.89 21.14 -10.42
N ILE A 136 -6.75 20.49 -10.66
CA ILE A 136 -6.06 19.59 -9.72
C ILE A 136 -4.69 20.18 -9.33
N SER A 137 -4.28 19.95 -8.09
CA SER A 137 -2.90 20.14 -7.61
C SER A 137 -2.40 18.85 -6.98
N SER A 138 -1.18 18.45 -7.30
CA SER A 138 -0.46 17.31 -6.70
C SER A 138 0.69 17.74 -5.78
N ASN A 139 0.83 19.04 -5.50
CA ASN A 139 1.94 19.64 -4.74
C ASN A 139 1.44 20.55 -3.59
N GLY A 140 0.42 20.09 -2.86
CA GLY A 140 -0.15 20.77 -1.70
C GLY A 140 -0.84 22.10 -2.00
N GLY A 141 -1.21 22.35 -3.27
CA GLY A 141 -1.82 23.60 -3.71
C GLY A 141 -0.84 24.66 -4.25
N SER A 142 0.45 24.33 -4.41
CA SER A 142 1.48 25.28 -4.90
C SER A 142 1.26 25.66 -6.37
N SER A 143 0.81 24.72 -7.19
CA SER A 143 0.34 24.98 -8.56
C SER A 143 -0.82 24.05 -8.92
N TYR A 144 -1.61 24.45 -9.92
CA TYR A 144 -2.78 23.69 -10.38
C TYR A 144 -2.78 23.55 -11.90
N THR A 145 -3.23 22.41 -12.40
CA THR A 145 -3.51 22.13 -13.82
C THR A 145 -5.00 21.86 -14.03
N LYS A 146 -5.50 22.10 -15.24
CA LYS A 146 -6.91 21.85 -15.60
C LYS A 146 -7.15 20.35 -15.82
N VAL A 147 -8.30 19.85 -15.37
CA VAL A 147 -8.78 18.49 -15.59
C VAL A 147 -9.95 18.50 -16.58
N GLY A 148 -9.88 17.67 -17.61
CA GLY A 148 -10.98 17.44 -18.55
C GLY A 148 -11.41 18.68 -19.36
N SER A 149 -12.66 18.66 -19.81
CA SER A 149 -13.28 19.73 -20.60
C SER A 149 -13.82 20.86 -19.73
N THR A 150 -14.01 22.03 -20.34
CA THR A 150 -14.79 23.13 -19.72
C THR A 150 -16.26 22.74 -19.72
N ILE A 151 -16.93 22.84 -18.58
CA ILE A 151 -18.35 22.52 -18.43
C ILE A 151 -19.18 23.79 -18.66
N THR A 152 -20.28 23.65 -19.41
CA THR A 152 -21.29 24.71 -19.59
C THR A 152 -22.49 24.42 -18.71
N THR A 153 -22.78 25.31 -17.76
CA THR A 153 -23.97 25.26 -16.92
C THR A 153 -25.09 26.09 -17.56
N SER A 154 -26.12 25.41 -18.07
CA SER A 154 -27.30 26.04 -18.70
C SER A 154 -28.65 25.59 -18.11
N ALA A 155 -28.70 24.41 -17.48
CA ALA A 155 -29.92 23.84 -16.90
C ALA A 155 -30.26 24.44 -15.52
N THR A 156 -31.55 24.61 -15.23
CA THR A 156 -32.07 24.98 -13.88
C THR A 156 -32.11 23.80 -12.91
N THR A 157 -32.06 22.57 -13.40
CA THR A 157 -32.00 21.34 -12.60
C THR A 157 -30.57 20.81 -12.56
N LEU A 158 -30.18 20.22 -11.43
CA LEU A 158 -28.84 19.67 -11.25
C LEU A 158 -28.52 18.61 -12.33
N GLN A 159 -27.42 18.84 -13.05
CA GLN A 159 -26.79 17.87 -13.94
C GLN A 159 -25.47 17.41 -13.30
N THR A 160 -25.04 16.18 -13.57
CA THR A 160 -23.76 15.66 -13.08
C THR A 160 -22.68 15.81 -14.15
N ALA A 161 -21.65 16.60 -13.87
CA ALA A 161 -20.40 16.57 -14.62
C ALA A 161 -19.50 15.46 -14.06
N SER A 162 -18.81 14.74 -14.94
CA SER A 162 -17.86 13.67 -14.58
C SER A 162 -16.51 13.91 -15.25
N PHE A 163 -15.44 13.75 -14.49
CA PHE A 163 -14.06 13.98 -14.92
C PHE A 163 -13.22 12.75 -14.61
N THR A 164 -12.58 12.17 -15.63
CA THR A 164 -11.52 11.19 -15.46
C THR A 164 -10.22 11.90 -15.05
N VAL A 165 -9.60 11.46 -13.96
CA VAL A 165 -8.43 12.11 -13.34
C VAL A 165 -7.20 11.22 -13.41
N ASN A 166 -7.33 9.94 -13.06
CA ASN A 166 -6.28 8.91 -13.06
C ASN A 166 -4.92 9.40 -12.49
N THR A 167 -4.96 10.06 -11.33
CA THR A 167 -3.76 10.57 -10.65
C THR A 167 -3.39 9.66 -9.47
N ILE A 168 -2.09 9.40 -9.29
CA ILE A 168 -1.54 8.65 -8.15
C ILE A 168 -1.03 9.60 -7.06
N GLY A 169 -1.05 9.14 -5.80
CA GLY A 169 -0.58 9.92 -4.64
C GLY A 169 -1.51 11.07 -4.25
N THR A 170 -0.93 12.13 -3.70
CA THR A 170 -1.70 13.26 -3.14
C THR A 170 -2.33 14.15 -4.20
N ALA A 171 -3.61 14.49 -4.03
CA ALA A 171 -4.32 15.42 -4.89
C ALA A 171 -5.26 16.34 -4.10
N ARG A 172 -5.44 17.57 -4.57
CA ARG A 172 -6.50 18.49 -4.13
C ARG A 172 -7.11 19.25 -5.30
N PHE A 173 -8.37 19.67 -5.18
CA PHE A 173 -9.14 20.23 -6.29
C PHE A 173 -9.62 21.66 -6.06
N GLN A 174 -9.83 22.35 -7.18
CA GLN A 174 -10.55 23.61 -7.27
C GLN A 174 -11.59 23.55 -8.39
N ILE A 175 -12.78 24.04 -8.11
CA ILE A 175 -13.77 24.43 -9.11
C ILE A 175 -13.59 25.92 -9.38
N ARG A 176 -13.40 26.29 -10.64
CA ARG A 176 -13.19 27.67 -11.08
C ARG A 176 -14.26 28.08 -12.08
N LYS A 177 -15.07 29.09 -11.76
CA LYS A 177 -16.02 29.68 -12.70
C LYS A 177 -15.27 30.61 -13.66
N ILE A 178 -15.51 30.45 -14.97
CA ILE A 178 -14.73 31.13 -16.02
C ILE A 178 -15.53 32.25 -16.69
N THR A 179 -16.80 32.02 -17.02
CA THR A 179 -17.62 32.98 -17.79
C THR A 179 -18.95 33.32 -17.11
N GLY A 180 -19.78 34.14 -17.77
CA GLY A 180 -21.10 34.56 -17.30
C GLY A 180 -21.11 35.78 -16.39
N GLY A 181 -19.95 36.32 -16.00
CA GLY A 181 -19.87 37.49 -15.12
C GLY A 181 -20.62 37.26 -13.80
N ILE A 182 -21.46 38.22 -13.38
CA ILE A 182 -22.22 38.14 -12.13
C ILE A 182 -23.30 37.03 -12.10
N ASN A 183 -23.67 36.44 -13.24
CA ASN A 183 -24.58 35.29 -13.27
C ASN A 183 -24.03 34.15 -12.41
N ARG A 184 -24.92 33.48 -11.68
CA ARG A 184 -24.56 32.50 -10.65
C ARG A 184 -24.82 31.07 -11.09
N ILE A 185 -23.92 30.19 -10.64
CA ILE A 185 -24.11 28.73 -10.71
C ILE A 185 -24.12 28.16 -9.30
N ASN A 186 -24.84 27.08 -9.14
CA ASN A 186 -24.78 26.22 -7.97
C ASN A 186 -23.92 25.00 -8.28
N ILE A 187 -23.14 24.61 -7.29
CA ILE A 187 -22.32 23.41 -7.22
C ILE A 187 -22.79 22.62 -6.00
N ASP A 188 -22.99 21.33 -6.18
CA ASP A 188 -23.48 20.44 -5.15
C ASP A 188 -22.93 19.02 -5.32
N ASP A 189 -23.06 18.17 -4.30
CA ASP A 189 -22.59 16.78 -4.27
C ASP A 189 -21.22 16.60 -4.95
N PHE A 190 -20.19 17.23 -4.40
CA PHE A 190 -18.82 17.06 -4.90
C PHE A 190 -18.27 15.73 -4.41
N VAL A 191 -18.09 14.78 -5.31
CA VAL A 191 -17.58 13.44 -4.98
C VAL A 191 -16.25 13.21 -5.68
N ILE A 192 -15.20 13.01 -4.88
CA ILE A 192 -13.96 12.36 -5.32
C ILE A 192 -14.17 10.87 -5.12
N ASN A 193 -14.30 10.14 -6.22
CA ASN A 193 -14.07 8.70 -6.18
C ASN A 193 -12.55 8.54 -6.13
N ASP A 194 -12.06 8.15 -4.96
CA ASP A 194 -10.66 7.87 -4.78
C ASP A 194 -10.24 6.73 -5.72
N SER A 195 -8.94 6.50 -5.74
CA SER A 195 -8.40 5.22 -6.16
C SER A 195 -8.65 4.17 -5.05
N GLY A 196 -9.92 3.96 -4.70
CA GLY A 196 -10.45 2.96 -3.76
C GLY A 196 -9.61 2.58 -2.53
N SER A 197 -9.85 3.20 -1.39
CA SER A 197 -9.39 2.69 -0.09
C SER A 197 -10.38 1.71 0.58
N GLY A 198 -11.43 1.32 -0.16
CA GLY A 198 -12.28 0.15 0.12
C GLY A 198 -12.54 -0.69 -1.13
N GLY A 199 -11.52 -0.82 -2.02
CA GLY A 199 -11.63 -1.64 -3.23
C GLY A 199 -10.59 -1.37 -4.34
N THR A 200 -9.69 -0.39 -4.19
CA THR A 200 -8.80 0.20 -5.23
C THR A 200 -9.55 0.68 -6.49
N PRO A 201 -8.92 1.40 -7.44
CA PRO A 201 -9.30 1.21 -8.81
C PRO A 201 -8.48 0.01 -9.27
N SER A 202 -8.92 -1.22 -8.98
CA SER A 202 -8.24 -2.50 -9.31
C SER A 202 -7.04 -2.28 -10.24
N PRO A 203 -5.81 -2.12 -9.71
CA PRO A 203 -4.75 -1.41 -10.43
C PRO A 203 -4.58 -1.99 -11.83
N GLY A 204 -4.87 -1.18 -12.86
CA GLY A 204 -5.24 -1.71 -14.19
C GLY A 204 -4.26 -2.74 -14.75
N ASP A 205 -4.79 -3.68 -15.53
CA ASP A 205 -4.11 -4.86 -16.09
C ASP A 205 -2.60 -4.67 -16.29
N GLY A 206 -1.81 -5.58 -15.71
CA GLY A 206 -0.35 -5.48 -15.61
C GLY A 206 0.24 -4.66 -14.45
N ASN A 207 -0.55 -3.94 -13.65
CA ASN A 207 -0.02 -3.13 -12.54
C ASN A 207 0.52 -3.99 -11.37
N HIS A 208 1.69 -3.62 -10.86
CA HIS A 208 2.43 -4.38 -9.86
C HIS A 208 1.81 -4.43 -8.46
N MET A 209 0.76 -3.64 -8.20
CA MET A 209 -0.03 -3.62 -6.97
C MET A 209 -1.47 -4.13 -7.18
N LEU A 210 -1.80 -4.78 -8.33
CA LEU A 210 -3.16 -5.27 -8.63
C LEU A 210 -3.79 -6.01 -7.44
N LEU A 211 -3.01 -6.89 -6.82
CA LEU A 211 -3.47 -7.77 -5.76
C LEU A 211 -3.68 -7.08 -4.41
N GLY A 212 -3.13 -5.89 -4.16
CA GLY A 212 -3.24 -5.18 -2.88
C GLY A 212 -1.91 -4.67 -2.34
N ASN A 213 -1.95 -4.12 -1.12
CA ASN A 213 -0.79 -3.57 -0.41
C ASN A 213 -0.53 -4.38 0.88
N PRO A 214 0.32 -5.42 0.83
CA PRO A 214 0.39 -6.46 1.86
C PRO A 214 0.57 -5.98 3.31
N SER A 215 1.21 -4.83 3.50
CA SER A 215 1.55 -4.30 4.83
C SER A 215 1.03 -2.89 5.06
N ASN A 216 0.11 -2.39 4.24
CA ASN A 216 -0.31 -0.98 4.25
C ASN A 216 0.89 0.00 4.20
N ALA A 217 1.87 -0.31 3.35
CA ALA A 217 3.06 0.50 3.14
C ALA A 217 2.69 1.87 2.55
N THR A 218 3.42 2.92 2.91
CA THR A 218 3.10 4.30 2.52
C THR A 218 4.33 5.07 2.04
N PHE A 219 4.14 6.04 1.12
CA PHE A 219 5.20 6.91 0.59
C PHE A 219 5.75 7.95 1.60
N THR A 220 5.32 7.95 2.87
CA THR A 220 5.87 8.87 3.87
C THR A 220 7.23 8.40 4.36
N ILE A 221 8.23 9.28 4.29
CA ILE A 221 9.58 9.02 4.81
C ILE A 221 9.62 8.81 6.34
N LEU A 222 8.51 9.07 7.04
CA LEU A 222 8.34 8.74 8.46
C LEU A 222 8.04 7.26 8.69
N ASN A 223 7.51 6.54 7.70
CA ASN A 223 7.23 5.11 7.77
C ASN A 223 8.49 4.29 7.43
N THR A 224 9.54 4.51 8.22
CA THR A 224 10.93 4.10 7.90
C THR A 224 11.15 2.59 7.80
N THR A 225 10.26 1.79 8.38
CA THR A 225 10.30 0.32 8.38
C THR A 225 9.34 -0.31 7.36
N ASN A 226 8.49 0.48 6.71
CA ASN A 226 7.43 0.02 5.81
C ASN A 226 7.15 1.07 4.70
N TYR A 227 8.23 1.55 4.07
CA TYR A 227 8.21 2.65 3.11
C TYR A 227 7.87 2.15 1.70
N LEU A 228 6.73 2.59 1.15
CA LEU A 228 6.32 2.19 -0.20
C LEU A 228 7.20 2.86 -1.26
N MET A 229 7.72 2.05 -2.17
CA MET A 229 8.43 2.48 -3.36
C MET A 229 7.81 1.81 -4.58
N GLU A 230 7.07 2.57 -5.38
CA GLU A 230 6.62 2.12 -6.69
C GLU A 230 7.68 2.46 -7.75
N LYS A 231 8.05 1.48 -8.57
CA LYS A 231 8.96 1.63 -9.70
C LYS A 231 8.28 1.12 -10.96
N THR A 232 8.83 1.50 -12.12
CA THR A 232 8.29 1.15 -13.46
C THR A 232 8.11 -0.35 -13.72
N TYR A 233 8.82 -1.22 -12.97
CA TYR A 233 8.90 -2.66 -13.24
C TYR A 233 8.58 -3.55 -12.04
N PHE A 234 8.41 -2.98 -10.84
CA PHE A 234 7.96 -3.66 -9.62
C PHE A 234 7.62 -2.61 -8.56
N ALA A 235 6.84 -2.98 -7.55
CA ALA A 235 6.59 -2.18 -6.35
C ALA A 235 7.16 -2.90 -5.13
N LEU A 236 7.55 -2.18 -4.08
CA LEU A 236 8.05 -2.77 -2.84
C LEU A 236 7.70 -1.96 -1.61
N SER A 237 7.64 -2.62 -0.46
CA SER A 237 7.81 -1.97 0.84
C SER A 237 9.25 -2.15 1.30
N TYR A 238 9.97 -1.05 1.53
CA TYR A 238 11.36 -1.06 1.99
C TYR A 238 11.45 -0.84 3.51
N HIS A 239 12.35 -1.57 4.16
CA HIS A 239 12.61 -1.44 5.59
C HIS A 239 14.02 -0.91 5.81
N ARG A 240 14.15 0.42 6.01
CA ARG A 240 15.43 1.14 6.14
C ARG A 240 16.43 0.41 7.03
N ASP A 241 16.00 0.06 8.24
CA ASP A 241 16.88 -0.46 9.30
C ASP A 241 17.29 -1.94 9.08
N ARG A 242 16.75 -2.61 8.04
CA ARG A 242 17.16 -3.96 7.63
C ARG A 242 17.99 -3.96 6.35
N GLY A 243 18.04 -2.86 5.61
CA GLY A 243 18.70 -2.78 4.30
C GLY A 243 18.01 -3.59 3.19
N THR A 244 16.80 -4.09 3.42
CA THR A 244 16.09 -5.04 2.54
C THR A 244 14.60 -4.67 2.41
N PRO A 245 13.90 -5.16 1.37
CA PRO A 245 12.44 -5.07 1.31
C PRO A 245 11.77 -5.95 2.38
N ASN A 246 10.60 -5.50 2.85
CA ASN A 246 9.59 -6.36 3.50
C ASN A 246 9.09 -7.40 2.48
N TRP A 247 8.62 -6.87 1.35
CA TRP A 247 8.09 -7.58 0.21
C TRP A 247 8.33 -6.75 -1.07
N VAL A 248 8.30 -7.43 -2.21
CA VAL A 248 8.29 -6.86 -3.56
C VAL A 248 7.16 -7.55 -4.33
N SER A 249 6.37 -6.78 -5.06
CA SER A 249 5.26 -7.25 -5.89
C SER A 249 5.47 -6.83 -7.35
N TRP A 250 5.14 -7.73 -8.28
CA TRP A 250 5.25 -7.48 -9.72
C TRP A 250 4.31 -8.37 -10.54
N TYR A 251 3.99 -7.88 -11.73
CA TYR A 251 3.28 -8.62 -12.76
C TYR A 251 4.26 -9.25 -13.76
N VAL A 252 3.93 -10.41 -14.31
CA VAL A 252 4.61 -10.98 -15.48
C VAL A 252 3.59 -11.47 -16.49
N GLY A 253 3.53 -10.77 -17.62
CA GLY A 253 2.82 -11.18 -18.83
C GLY A 253 3.78 -11.32 -20.00
N SER A 254 3.25 -11.66 -21.18
CA SER A 254 4.05 -11.81 -22.41
C SER A 254 4.89 -10.56 -22.73
N SER A 255 4.36 -9.36 -22.49
CA SER A 255 5.03 -8.07 -22.66
C SER A 255 6.19 -7.79 -21.70
N SER A 256 6.30 -8.56 -20.62
CA SER A 256 7.42 -8.48 -19.65
C SER A 256 8.67 -9.21 -20.14
N LEU A 257 8.49 -10.17 -21.04
CA LEU A 257 9.52 -11.07 -21.54
C LEU A 257 10.00 -10.62 -22.93
N GLY A 258 11.26 -10.93 -23.24
CA GLY A 258 11.91 -10.61 -24.49
C GLY A 258 13.31 -11.24 -24.57
N SER A 259 14.16 -10.71 -25.44
CA SER A 259 15.51 -11.23 -25.70
C SER A 259 16.64 -10.40 -25.07
N THR A 260 16.32 -9.43 -24.21
CA THR A 260 17.36 -8.59 -23.55
C THR A 260 18.27 -9.45 -22.68
N PRO A 261 19.60 -9.40 -22.87
CA PRO A 261 20.55 -10.07 -21.99
C PRO A 261 20.50 -9.56 -20.54
N ARG A 262 20.98 -10.39 -19.62
CA ARG A 262 21.19 -9.99 -18.22
C ARG A 262 22.20 -8.84 -18.13
N GLN A 263 21.89 -7.81 -17.34
CA GLN A 263 22.75 -6.61 -17.23
C GLN A 263 23.83 -6.73 -16.14
N ASP A 264 23.56 -7.48 -15.06
CA ASP A 264 24.47 -7.69 -13.91
C ASP A 264 25.01 -6.41 -13.24
N ASP A 265 24.29 -5.29 -13.42
CA ASP A 265 24.66 -3.93 -13.00
C ASP A 265 24.18 -3.59 -11.58
N PHE A 266 24.52 -4.45 -10.62
CA PHE A 266 24.21 -4.29 -9.20
C PHE A 266 24.62 -2.91 -8.69
N ARG A 267 23.67 -2.13 -8.16
CA ARG A 267 23.92 -0.74 -7.73
C ARG A 267 23.00 -0.27 -6.62
N ALA A 268 23.50 0.69 -5.85
CA ALA A 268 22.73 1.42 -4.86
C ALA A 268 21.52 2.13 -5.50
N ASP A 269 20.42 2.21 -4.76
CA ASP A 269 19.21 2.86 -5.22
C ASP A 269 19.19 4.33 -4.80
N ALA A 270 19.53 5.20 -5.75
CA ALA A 270 19.57 6.65 -5.53
C ALA A 270 18.19 7.28 -5.25
N THR A 271 17.07 6.54 -5.39
CA THR A 271 15.73 7.04 -5.03
C THR A 271 15.38 6.81 -3.55
N LEU A 272 16.26 6.23 -2.74
CA LEU A 272 16.08 6.14 -1.29
C LEU A 272 16.17 7.55 -0.66
N PRO A 273 15.36 7.85 0.39
CA PRO A 273 15.40 9.15 1.07
C PRO A 273 16.79 9.56 1.56
N SER A 274 17.07 10.86 1.52
CA SER A 274 18.36 11.41 1.96
C SER A 274 18.69 11.02 3.42
N GLY A 275 19.94 10.67 3.67
CA GLY A 275 20.42 10.20 4.98
C GLY A 275 20.12 8.72 5.30
N TRP A 276 19.39 8.00 4.46
CA TRP A 276 19.21 6.55 4.64
C TRP A 276 20.43 5.80 4.10
N TYR A 277 20.79 4.68 4.74
CA TYR A 277 21.87 3.83 4.24
C TYR A 277 21.48 3.19 2.90
N GLN A 278 22.23 3.49 1.85
CA GLN A 278 22.06 2.86 0.55
C GLN A 278 22.94 1.61 0.47
N VAL A 279 22.32 0.44 0.41
CA VAL A 279 23.03 -0.83 0.24
C VAL A 279 23.76 -0.83 -1.10
N GLY A 280 25.07 -1.10 -1.07
CA GLY A 280 25.93 -1.09 -2.24
C GLY A 280 26.14 -2.49 -2.83
N SER A 281 26.67 -2.56 -4.04
CA SER A 281 27.02 -3.83 -4.69
C SER A 281 28.03 -4.65 -3.87
N THR A 282 28.94 -3.99 -3.15
CA THR A 282 29.95 -4.62 -2.29
C THR A 282 29.44 -5.04 -0.91
N SER A 283 28.23 -4.65 -0.50
CA SER A 283 27.66 -4.99 0.83
C SER A 283 27.52 -6.49 1.10
N TYR A 284 27.56 -7.32 0.06
CA TYR A 284 27.42 -8.79 0.16
C TYR A 284 28.77 -9.52 0.07
N SER A 285 29.86 -8.82 -0.26
CA SER A 285 31.18 -9.40 -0.49
C SER A 285 31.70 -10.14 0.75
N GLY A 286 32.18 -11.37 0.57
CA GLY A 286 32.72 -12.21 1.66
C GLY A 286 31.69 -12.80 2.62
N SER A 287 30.40 -12.47 2.49
CA SER A 287 29.34 -12.96 3.41
C SER A 287 28.94 -14.42 3.19
N GLY A 288 29.24 -14.99 2.03
CA GLY A 288 28.74 -16.31 1.61
C GLY A 288 27.25 -16.35 1.23
N PHE A 289 26.57 -15.21 1.17
CA PHE A 289 25.23 -15.09 0.59
C PHE A 289 25.28 -14.48 -0.81
N ASP A 290 24.38 -14.95 -1.67
CA ASP A 290 24.12 -14.32 -2.96
C ASP A 290 23.30 -13.03 -2.77
N ARG A 291 23.38 -12.17 -3.78
CA ARG A 291 22.43 -11.05 -3.98
C ARG A 291 21.13 -11.61 -4.56
N GLY A 292 20.34 -12.25 -3.71
CA GLY A 292 19.07 -12.88 -4.06
C GLY A 292 18.08 -11.80 -4.51
N HIS A 293 17.59 -11.91 -5.75
CA HIS A 293 16.63 -10.96 -6.29
C HIS A 293 15.24 -11.26 -5.73
N ASN A 294 14.42 -10.22 -5.52
CA ASN A 294 13.00 -10.43 -5.28
C ASN A 294 12.26 -10.55 -6.62
N CYS A 295 12.14 -9.45 -7.37
CA CYS A 295 11.77 -9.48 -8.78
C CYS A 295 13.00 -9.95 -9.60
N PRO A 296 12.99 -11.14 -10.24
CA PRO A 296 14.18 -11.67 -10.88
C PRO A 296 14.43 -11.06 -12.25
N SER A 297 15.70 -10.99 -12.64
CA SER A 297 16.13 -10.47 -13.95
C SER A 297 15.46 -11.20 -15.13
N GLY A 298 15.18 -12.51 -14.99
CA GLY A 298 14.50 -13.31 -16.01
C GLY A 298 13.05 -12.89 -16.31
N ASP A 299 12.37 -12.19 -15.39
CA ASP A 299 11.00 -11.71 -15.56
C ASP A 299 10.94 -10.33 -16.22
N ARG A 300 12.11 -9.75 -16.55
CA ARG A 300 12.27 -8.40 -17.09
C ARG A 300 13.27 -8.40 -18.25
N THR A 301 12.92 -9.05 -19.35
CA THR A 301 13.77 -9.19 -20.55
C THR A 301 13.23 -8.45 -21.78
N SER A 302 12.16 -7.67 -21.63
CA SER A 302 11.59 -6.82 -22.68
C SER A 302 12.46 -5.62 -23.09
N SER A 303 13.29 -5.08 -22.18
CA SER A 303 14.27 -4.04 -22.50
C SER A 303 15.45 -4.00 -21.53
N VAL A 304 16.54 -3.34 -21.93
CA VAL A 304 17.72 -3.07 -21.08
C VAL A 304 17.31 -2.34 -19.79
N ALA A 305 16.42 -1.36 -19.89
CA ALA A 305 15.93 -0.61 -18.73
C ALA A 305 15.11 -1.48 -17.77
N ALA A 306 14.27 -2.38 -18.30
CA ALA A 306 13.52 -3.34 -17.49
C ALA A 306 14.46 -4.29 -16.75
N ASN A 307 15.47 -4.83 -17.44
CA ASN A 307 16.41 -5.78 -16.86
C ASN A 307 17.30 -5.12 -15.80
N SER A 308 17.90 -3.98 -16.14
CA SER A 308 18.74 -3.17 -15.23
C SER A 308 18.00 -2.73 -13.97
N ALA A 309 16.68 -2.47 -14.03
CA ALA A 309 15.91 -2.11 -12.84
C ALA A 309 15.91 -3.23 -11.76
N THR A 310 16.02 -4.50 -12.15
CA THR A 310 16.07 -5.63 -11.20
C THR A 310 17.36 -5.67 -10.38
N PHE A 311 18.42 -4.97 -10.80
CA PHE A 311 19.72 -4.93 -10.13
C PHE A 311 19.89 -3.80 -9.10
N LEU A 312 18.84 -3.02 -8.84
CA LEU A 312 18.82 -2.10 -7.70
C LEU A 312 18.91 -2.89 -6.38
N MET A 313 19.81 -2.50 -5.48
CA MET A 313 20.00 -3.23 -4.21
C MET A 313 18.78 -3.19 -3.27
N THR A 314 17.80 -2.30 -3.51
CA THR A 314 16.47 -2.31 -2.87
C THR A 314 15.61 -3.52 -3.25
N ASN A 315 15.95 -4.23 -4.33
CA ASN A 315 15.33 -5.49 -4.76
C ASN A 315 16.06 -6.74 -4.18
N MET A 316 17.10 -6.57 -3.34
CA MET A 316 17.97 -7.67 -2.91
C MET A 316 17.74 -8.11 -1.47
N ILE A 317 17.91 -9.41 -1.22
CA ILE A 317 18.05 -10.03 0.10
C ILE A 317 19.29 -10.94 0.16
N PRO A 318 19.94 -11.13 1.32
CA PRO A 318 20.95 -12.16 1.51
C PRO A 318 20.32 -13.55 1.38
N GLN A 319 20.61 -14.25 0.29
CA GLN A 319 20.03 -15.57 0.01
C GLN A 319 21.13 -16.64 -0.04
N ALA A 320 20.89 -17.78 0.61
CA ALA A 320 21.83 -18.90 0.62
C ALA A 320 21.99 -19.44 -0.81
N PRO A 321 23.23 -19.66 -1.32
CA PRO A 321 23.46 -20.07 -2.71
C PRO A 321 22.65 -21.27 -3.21
N VAL A 322 22.46 -22.34 -2.42
CA VAL A 322 21.66 -23.51 -2.85
C VAL A 322 20.16 -23.16 -2.93
N ASN A 323 19.67 -22.29 -2.04
CA ASN A 323 18.30 -21.78 -2.15
C ASN A 323 18.16 -20.92 -3.42
N ASN A 324 18.98 -19.89 -3.59
CA ASN A 324 18.95 -18.97 -4.74
C ASN A 324 19.08 -19.68 -6.10
N GLN A 325 20.15 -20.46 -6.27
CA GLN A 325 20.57 -20.98 -7.57
C GLN A 325 19.85 -22.27 -7.99
N GLN A 326 19.13 -22.93 -7.08
CA GLN A 326 18.41 -24.17 -7.37
C GLN A 326 16.93 -24.02 -7.03
N THR A 327 16.57 -24.07 -5.75
CA THR A 327 15.18 -24.06 -5.28
C THR A 327 14.39 -22.86 -5.84
N TRP A 328 14.95 -21.66 -5.70
CA TRP A 328 14.31 -20.41 -6.11
C TRP A 328 14.30 -20.25 -7.63
N ALA A 329 15.46 -20.45 -8.27
CA ALA A 329 15.58 -20.41 -9.73
C ALA A 329 14.64 -21.39 -10.44
N ASN A 330 14.40 -22.58 -9.86
CA ASN A 330 13.47 -23.57 -10.41
C ASN A 330 12.01 -23.12 -10.33
N LEU A 331 11.59 -22.47 -9.25
CA LEU A 331 10.25 -21.87 -9.18
C LEU A 331 10.13 -20.72 -10.19
N GLU A 332 11.13 -19.83 -10.26
CA GLU A 332 11.10 -18.69 -11.19
C GLU A 332 11.08 -19.13 -12.66
N ASN A 333 11.81 -20.19 -13.00
CA ASN A 333 11.72 -20.82 -14.32
C ASN A 333 10.30 -21.36 -14.56
N TYR A 334 9.71 -22.06 -13.59
CA TYR A 334 8.34 -22.56 -13.70
C TYR A 334 7.31 -21.44 -13.90
N THR A 335 7.42 -20.34 -13.16
CA THR A 335 6.59 -19.13 -13.34
C THR A 335 6.60 -18.64 -14.79
N ARG A 336 7.78 -18.58 -15.43
CA ARG A 336 7.90 -18.19 -16.85
C ARG A 336 7.31 -19.23 -17.82
N THR A 337 7.32 -20.52 -17.48
CA THR A 337 6.60 -21.55 -18.28
C THR A 337 5.09 -21.35 -18.26
N LEU A 338 4.50 -20.91 -17.14
CA LEU A 338 3.07 -20.57 -17.07
C LEU A 338 2.73 -19.40 -17.99
N VAL A 339 3.57 -18.37 -18.01
CA VAL A 339 3.40 -17.19 -18.88
C VAL A 339 3.47 -17.58 -20.36
N THR A 340 4.47 -18.37 -20.74
CA THR A 340 4.59 -18.88 -22.12
C THR A 340 3.50 -19.88 -22.51
N ALA A 341 2.83 -20.51 -21.55
CA ALA A 341 1.66 -21.36 -21.78
C ALA A 341 0.33 -20.58 -21.97
N GLY A 342 0.36 -19.24 -22.03
CA GLY A 342 -0.83 -18.41 -22.28
C GLY A 342 -1.51 -17.86 -21.02
N ASN A 343 -0.81 -17.85 -19.90
CA ASN A 343 -1.24 -17.17 -18.68
C ASN A 343 -0.50 -15.84 -18.51
N GLU A 344 -0.98 -15.06 -17.57
CA GLU A 344 -0.22 -14.00 -16.91
C GLU A 344 -0.25 -14.24 -15.40
N VAL A 345 0.76 -13.72 -14.71
CA VAL A 345 0.95 -14.01 -13.28
C VAL A 345 1.21 -12.74 -12.50
N TYR A 346 0.69 -12.73 -11.29
CA TYR A 346 0.96 -11.71 -10.30
C TYR A 346 1.73 -12.34 -9.15
N VAL A 347 2.89 -11.77 -8.83
CA VAL A 347 3.84 -12.34 -7.88
C VAL A 347 4.08 -11.37 -6.74
N VAL A 348 3.99 -11.87 -5.51
CA VAL A 348 4.48 -11.18 -4.31
C VAL A 348 5.54 -12.06 -3.67
N MET A 349 6.69 -11.49 -3.35
CA MET A 349 7.78 -12.18 -2.65
C MET A 349 8.23 -11.35 -1.45
N GLY A 350 8.67 -12.01 -0.37
CA GLY A 350 9.26 -11.32 0.76
C GLY A 350 10.08 -12.24 1.64
N SER A 351 10.52 -11.71 2.78
CA SER A 351 11.35 -12.46 3.73
C SER A 351 11.13 -12.04 5.18
N TYR A 352 11.23 -12.98 6.10
CA TYR A 352 11.00 -12.75 7.53
C TYR A 352 11.92 -13.60 8.42
N GLY A 353 11.87 -13.31 9.72
CA GLY A 353 12.80 -13.82 10.71
C GLY A 353 14.21 -13.28 10.52
N ILE A 354 15.12 -13.70 11.39
CA ILE A 354 16.54 -13.32 11.37
C ILE A 354 17.36 -14.61 11.48
N GLY A 355 18.45 -14.69 10.72
CA GLY A 355 19.40 -15.81 10.77
C GLY A 355 19.23 -16.78 9.59
N GLY A 356 20.17 -16.75 8.65
CA GLY A 356 20.28 -17.71 7.54
C GLY A 356 21.68 -18.32 7.46
N THR A 357 21.88 -19.34 6.62
CA THR A 357 23.16 -20.06 6.48
C THR A 357 23.66 -20.05 5.04
N GLY A 358 24.59 -19.12 4.76
CA GLY A 358 25.31 -19.00 3.50
C GLY A 358 26.53 -19.94 3.44
N SER A 359 27.36 -19.81 2.41
CA SER A 359 28.56 -20.64 2.22
C SER A 359 29.68 -20.34 3.22
N ALA A 360 29.65 -19.17 3.87
CA ALA A 360 30.58 -18.77 4.93
C ALA A 360 30.05 -19.05 6.35
N GLY A 361 28.89 -19.71 6.49
CA GLY A 361 28.27 -20.04 7.78
C GLY A 361 26.96 -19.31 8.06
N THR A 362 26.55 -19.28 9.33
CA THR A 362 25.28 -18.69 9.79
C THR A 362 25.47 -17.25 10.24
N PHE A 363 24.62 -16.35 9.73
CA PHE A 363 24.68 -14.92 10.04
C PHE A 363 23.28 -14.35 10.28
N ASN A 364 23.16 -13.42 11.23
CA ASN A 364 21.96 -12.62 11.47
C ASN A 364 21.96 -11.32 10.64
N THR A 365 23.15 -10.76 10.40
CA THR A 365 23.38 -9.54 9.61
C THR A 365 24.70 -9.66 8.87
N ILE A 366 24.84 -8.94 7.75
CA ILE A 366 26.08 -8.76 7.01
C ILE A 366 26.40 -7.25 6.92
N ASN A 367 27.51 -6.89 6.27
CA ASN A 367 27.87 -5.48 6.03
C ASN A 367 27.91 -4.61 7.31
N ASN A 368 28.59 -5.09 8.35
CA ASN A 368 28.67 -4.41 9.66
C ASN A 368 27.31 -4.08 10.30
N GLY A 369 26.29 -4.93 10.09
CA GLY A 369 24.95 -4.78 10.65
C GLY A 369 23.95 -4.08 9.73
N ASN A 370 24.39 -3.44 8.65
CA ASN A 370 23.54 -2.63 7.78
C ASN A 370 22.59 -3.43 6.87
N VAL A 371 22.75 -4.75 6.77
CA VAL A 371 21.87 -5.63 5.99
C VAL A 371 21.51 -6.84 6.83
N THR A 372 20.22 -7.06 7.07
CA THR A 372 19.70 -8.21 7.82
C THR A 372 19.61 -9.44 6.93
N VAL A 373 20.02 -10.59 7.47
CA VAL A 373 19.89 -11.90 6.81
C VAL A 373 18.57 -12.53 7.27
N PRO A 374 17.59 -12.75 6.36
CA PRO A 374 16.34 -13.39 6.73
C PRO A 374 16.52 -14.89 7.00
N ASN A 375 15.65 -15.46 7.83
CA ASN A 375 15.59 -16.90 8.08
C ASN A 375 14.72 -17.60 7.03
N LYS A 376 13.63 -16.94 6.63
CA LYS A 376 12.60 -17.48 5.75
C LYS A 376 12.38 -16.57 4.55
N ILE A 377 12.19 -17.19 3.39
CA ILE A 377 11.93 -16.51 2.12
C ILE A 377 10.70 -17.15 1.48
N TRP A 378 9.69 -16.34 1.18
CA TRP A 378 8.39 -16.78 0.70
C TRP A 378 8.03 -16.08 -0.61
N LYS A 379 7.18 -16.75 -1.40
CA LYS A 379 6.67 -16.24 -2.68
C LYS A 379 5.27 -16.77 -2.92
N VAL A 380 4.37 -15.89 -3.31
CA VAL A 380 2.98 -16.17 -3.72
C VAL A 380 2.84 -15.77 -5.19
N ILE A 381 2.28 -16.66 -6.00
CA ILE A 381 2.06 -16.47 -7.44
C ILE A 381 0.58 -16.76 -7.72
N VAL A 382 -0.17 -15.74 -8.13
CA VAL A 382 -1.53 -15.89 -8.64
C VAL A 382 -1.45 -16.08 -10.15
N VAL A 383 -2.09 -17.13 -10.68
CA VAL A 383 -2.02 -17.52 -12.09
C VAL A 383 -3.40 -17.34 -12.74
N ILE A 384 -3.51 -16.46 -13.73
CA ILE A 384 -4.74 -16.24 -14.49
C ILE A 384 -4.51 -16.39 -16.00
N PRO A 385 -5.48 -16.87 -16.78
CA PRO A 385 -5.37 -16.85 -18.24
C PRO A 385 -5.26 -15.41 -18.77
N ASN A 386 -4.50 -15.24 -19.86
CA ASN A 386 -4.36 -13.97 -20.57
C ASN A 386 -5.73 -13.33 -20.88
N GLY A 387 -5.92 -12.05 -20.56
CA GLY A 387 -7.18 -11.37 -20.85
C GLY A 387 -7.16 -9.86 -20.62
N THR A 388 -8.31 -9.31 -20.22
CA THR A 388 -8.45 -7.95 -19.69
C THR A 388 -9.35 -7.94 -18.46
N ASN A 389 -9.24 -6.93 -17.60
CA ASN A 389 -9.87 -6.81 -16.29
C ASN A 389 -9.40 -7.89 -15.30
N ASP A 390 -8.08 -7.95 -15.08
CA ASP A 390 -7.35 -9.05 -14.45
C ASP A 390 -7.89 -9.48 -13.07
N LEU A 391 -8.16 -8.53 -12.18
CA LEU A 391 -8.74 -8.81 -10.86
C LEU A 391 -10.11 -9.49 -10.95
N SER A 392 -10.91 -9.19 -11.98
CA SER A 392 -12.24 -9.80 -12.17
C SER A 392 -12.17 -11.23 -12.74
N ARG A 393 -11.00 -11.66 -13.25
CA ARG A 393 -10.74 -13.06 -13.64
C ARG A 393 -10.20 -13.90 -12.48
N ILE A 394 -9.91 -13.30 -11.32
CA ILE A 394 -9.61 -14.04 -10.09
C ILE A 394 -10.94 -14.56 -9.51
N SER A 395 -10.97 -15.84 -9.18
CA SER A 395 -12.13 -16.59 -8.70
C SER A 395 -11.69 -17.63 -7.66
N SER A 396 -12.64 -18.28 -7.00
CA SER A 396 -12.35 -19.39 -6.07
C SER A 396 -11.69 -20.61 -6.74
N GLY A 397 -11.70 -20.70 -8.08
CA GLY A 397 -10.97 -21.70 -8.85
C GLY A 397 -9.62 -21.23 -9.40
N THR A 398 -9.19 -19.99 -9.10
CA THR A 398 -7.91 -19.46 -9.57
C THR A 398 -6.75 -20.14 -8.86
N ARG A 399 -5.75 -20.58 -9.64
CA ARG A 399 -4.58 -21.26 -9.08
C ARG A 399 -3.65 -20.24 -8.40
N VAL A 400 -3.38 -20.48 -7.12
CA VAL A 400 -2.39 -19.74 -6.33
C VAL A 400 -1.30 -20.69 -5.87
N ILE A 401 -0.04 -20.36 -6.14
CA ILE A 401 1.13 -21.12 -5.72
C ILE A 401 1.85 -20.32 -4.64
N ALA A 402 1.85 -20.82 -3.42
CA ALA A 402 2.58 -20.23 -2.30
C ALA A 402 3.68 -21.18 -1.82
N ILE A 403 4.91 -20.68 -1.63
CA ILE A 403 6.03 -21.42 -1.02
C ILE A 403 6.70 -20.63 0.10
N ASN A 404 7.29 -21.34 1.06
CA ASN A 404 8.01 -20.77 2.21
C ASN A 404 9.27 -21.59 2.53
N THR A 405 10.43 -21.08 2.12
CA THR A 405 11.72 -21.79 2.17
C THR A 405 12.59 -21.35 3.34
N PRO A 406 13.41 -22.25 3.94
CA PRO A 406 14.49 -21.85 4.82
C PRO A 406 15.66 -21.26 4.00
N ASN A 407 16.26 -20.18 4.50
CA ASN A 407 17.38 -19.50 3.87
C ASN A 407 18.73 -20.17 4.20
N ILE A 408 18.88 -21.43 3.75
CA ILE A 408 20.01 -22.30 4.09
C ILE A 408 20.53 -23.07 2.87
N ASN A 409 21.79 -23.50 2.95
CA ASN A 409 22.47 -24.27 1.90
C ASN A 409 22.12 -25.77 1.81
N THR A 410 21.08 -26.23 2.52
CA THR A 410 20.60 -27.63 2.51
C THR A 410 19.15 -27.74 2.01
N THR A 411 18.71 -26.78 1.20
CA THR A 411 17.41 -26.83 0.53
C THR A 411 17.40 -27.87 -0.60
N ASN A 412 16.22 -28.43 -0.88
CA ASN A 412 15.99 -29.33 -2.02
C ASN A 412 15.70 -28.50 -3.28
N SER A 413 16.26 -28.90 -4.42
CA SER A 413 16.04 -28.23 -5.70
C SER A 413 14.60 -28.31 -6.22
N ASP A 414 13.81 -29.30 -5.78
CA ASP A 414 12.36 -29.32 -5.99
C ASP A 414 11.66 -28.36 -5.02
N TRP A 415 11.25 -27.20 -5.54
CA TRP A 415 10.51 -26.20 -4.78
C TRP A 415 9.14 -26.68 -4.29
N LYS A 416 8.56 -27.72 -4.90
CA LYS A 416 7.21 -28.20 -4.57
C LYS A 416 7.09 -28.74 -3.15
N ILE A 417 8.20 -29.16 -2.53
CA ILE A 417 8.22 -29.62 -1.14
C ILE A 417 8.06 -28.48 -0.12
N TYR A 418 8.24 -27.23 -0.55
CA TYR A 418 8.11 -26.02 0.28
C TYR A 418 6.76 -25.31 0.09
N ARG A 419 5.80 -25.95 -0.58
CA ARG A 419 4.44 -25.42 -0.76
C ARG A 419 3.72 -25.26 0.58
N THR A 420 2.93 -24.21 0.66
CA THR A 420 2.16 -23.78 1.83
C THR A 420 0.87 -23.10 1.36
N SER A 421 -0.03 -22.78 2.28
CA SER A 421 -1.15 -21.86 2.04
C SER A 421 -0.67 -20.40 2.12
N VAL A 422 -1.45 -19.45 1.57
CA VAL A 422 -1.21 -18.02 1.76
C VAL A 422 -1.49 -17.63 3.21
N ASP A 423 -2.57 -18.15 3.83
CA ASP A 423 -2.89 -17.99 5.27
C ASP A 423 -1.67 -18.22 6.17
N ALA A 424 -0.86 -19.23 5.86
CA ALA A 424 0.32 -19.59 6.66
C ALA A 424 1.51 -18.64 6.44
N ILE A 425 1.57 -17.92 5.32
CA ILE A 425 2.52 -16.83 5.10
C ILE A 425 2.05 -15.58 5.84
N GLU A 426 0.76 -15.27 5.77
CA GLU A 426 0.15 -14.14 6.50
C GLU A 426 0.29 -14.30 8.01
N ALA A 427 -0.08 -15.46 8.56
CA ALA A 427 0.12 -15.79 9.97
C ALA A 427 1.59 -15.69 10.43
N ALA A 428 2.54 -15.89 9.52
CA ALA A 428 3.98 -15.77 9.81
C ALA A 428 4.54 -14.34 9.65
N THR A 429 3.81 -13.43 8.98
CA THR A 429 4.30 -12.10 8.59
C THR A 429 3.48 -10.94 9.15
N GLY A 430 2.20 -11.16 9.49
CA GLY A 430 1.23 -10.11 9.83
C GLY A 430 0.76 -9.31 8.61
N TYR A 431 0.91 -9.84 7.40
CA TYR A 431 0.48 -9.21 6.14
C TYR A 431 -0.92 -9.68 5.73
N ASP A 432 -1.59 -8.86 4.92
CA ASP A 432 -2.89 -9.10 4.26
C ASP A 432 -2.62 -9.14 2.74
N LEU A 433 -2.26 -10.33 2.27
CA LEU A 433 -1.93 -10.61 0.87
C LEU A 433 -3.22 -10.72 0.07
N LEU A 434 -3.15 -10.37 -1.22
CA LEU A 434 -4.31 -10.41 -2.11
C LEU A 434 -5.49 -9.50 -1.66
N SER A 435 -5.28 -8.53 -0.76
CA SER A 435 -6.27 -7.61 -0.17
C SER A 435 -7.24 -6.88 -1.11
N ASN A 436 -6.97 -6.82 -2.43
CA ASN A 436 -7.92 -6.28 -3.42
C ASN A 436 -8.90 -7.35 -3.96
N VAL A 437 -8.61 -8.63 -3.79
CA VAL A 437 -9.49 -9.74 -4.15
C VAL A 437 -10.63 -9.80 -3.14
N SER A 438 -11.86 -10.11 -3.59
CA SER A 438 -13.00 -10.16 -2.65
C SER A 438 -12.79 -11.21 -1.56
N THR A 439 -13.13 -10.88 -0.32
CA THR A 439 -12.95 -11.75 0.87
C THR A 439 -13.53 -13.16 0.73
N THR A 440 -14.60 -13.32 -0.04
CA THR A 440 -15.22 -14.63 -0.34
C THR A 440 -14.31 -15.51 -1.21
N ILE A 441 -13.56 -14.91 -2.14
CA ILE A 441 -12.60 -15.62 -2.98
C ILE A 441 -11.30 -15.88 -2.21
N GLN A 442 -10.78 -14.85 -1.51
CA GLN A 442 -9.64 -14.92 -0.58
C GLN A 442 -9.73 -16.16 0.32
N THR A 443 -10.82 -16.27 1.09
CA THR A 443 -11.13 -17.40 2.00
C THR A 443 -11.00 -18.80 1.35
N THR A 444 -11.13 -18.91 0.03
CA THR A 444 -10.92 -20.18 -0.69
C THR A 444 -9.49 -20.34 -1.20
N ILE A 445 -8.95 -19.33 -1.89
CA ILE A 445 -7.67 -19.43 -2.59
C ILE A 445 -6.46 -19.33 -1.65
N GLU A 446 -6.62 -18.63 -0.52
CA GLU A 446 -5.54 -18.39 0.45
C GLU A 446 -5.33 -19.59 1.37
N ALA A 447 -6.42 -20.24 1.79
CA ALA A 447 -6.39 -21.47 2.58
C ALA A 447 -5.89 -22.70 1.80
N THR A 448 -5.93 -22.65 0.46
CA THR A 448 -5.57 -23.77 -0.42
C THR A 448 -4.05 -23.90 -0.60
N VAL A 449 -3.52 -25.12 -0.46
CA VAL A 449 -2.15 -25.45 -0.86
C VAL A 449 -2.15 -26.00 -2.29
N ASP A 450 -1.37 -25.40 -3.19
CA ASP A 450 -1.19 -25.90 -4.56
C ASP A 450 -0.76 -27.37 -4.59
N ASN A 451 -1.39 -28.16 -5.47
CA ASN A 451 -1.21 -29.61 -5.54
C ASN A 451 -0.79 -30.14 -6.92
N GLN A 452 -0.48 -29.25 -7.88
CA GLN A 452 -0.10 -29.61 -9.27
C GLN A 452 1.42 -29.81 -9.45
#